data_AF-A0A535IP72-F1
#
_entry.id   AF-A0A535IP72-F1
#
_cell.length_a   1.000
_cell.length_b   1.000
_cell.length_c   1.000
_cell.angle_alpha   90.00
_cell.angle_beta   90.00
_cell.angle_gamma   90.00
#
_symmetry.space_group_name_H-M   'P 1'
#
loop_
_entity.id
_entity.type
_entity.pdbx_description
1 polymer ?
#
loop_
_entity_poly.entity_id
_entity_poly.type
_entity_poly.pdbx_seq_one_letter_code
_entity_poly.pdbx_strand_id
1 'polypeptide(L)'
;MPTAQLKVFRGAPGRPGGLVDYNVPVEEGMVVLDALHWIQGHAAPDLAVRWNCKAAKCGSCSAEVNGRPSLTCKTRLSDFDLADPIT
;
A
#
# COMPACT_ATOMS: atom_id res chain seq x y z
N MET A 1 10.34 -14.02 -8.17
CA MET A 1 10.17 -12.58 -7.92
C MET A 1 10.20 -12.37 -6.42
N PRO A 2 10.92 -11.36 -5.90
CA PRO A 2 10.87 -11.06 -4.48
C PRO A 2 9.44 -10.67 -4.07
N THR A 3 9.07 -10.95 -2.83
CA THR A 3 7.78 -10.58 -2.26
C THR A 3 8.00 -9.62 -1.11
N ALA A 4 7.16 -8.60 -0.99
CA ALA A 4 7.09 -7.72 0.18
C ALA A 4 5.88 -8.09 1.04
N GLN A 5 6.05 -8.07 2.35
CA GLN A 5 4.91 -8.13 3.27
C GLN A 5 4.36 -6.73 3.49
N LEU A 6 3.11 -6.51 3.11
CA LEU A 6 2.36 -5.28 3.42
C LEU A 6 1.36 -5.56 4.54
N LYS A 7 1.32 -4.69 5.54
CA LYS A 7 0.33 -4.70 6.62
C LYS A 7 -0.63 -3.56 6.40
N VAL A 8 -1.78 -3.83 5.80
CA VAL A 8 -2.74 -2.79 5.40
C VAL A 8 -3.85 -2.70 6.41
N PHE A 9 -4.16 -1.50 6.89
CA PHE A 9 -5.30 -1.29 7.78
C PHE A 9 -6.63 -1.61 7.07
N ARG A 10 -7.41 -2.51 7.65
CA ARG A 10 -8.76 -2.87 7.22
C ARG A 10 -9.74 -2.50 8.32
N GLY A 11 -10.80 -1.80 7.96
CA GLY A 11 -11.87 -1.42 8.88
C GLY A 11 -13.13 -1.02 8.15
N ALA A 12 -14.25 -1.02 8.85
CA ALA A 12 -15.54 -0.57 8.35
C ALA A 12 -16.14 0.46 9.31
N PRO A 13 -16.97 1.40 8.84
CA PRO A 13 -17.65 2.35 9.72
C PRO A 13 -18.38 1.66 10.86
N GLY A 14 -18.14 2.11 12.09
CA GLY A 14 -18.78 1.55 13.30
C GLY A 14 -18.23 0.20 13.76
N ARG A 15 -17.14 -0.32 13.16
CA ARG A 15 -16.47 -1.56 13.59
C ARG A 15 -14.99 -1.29 13.90
N PRO A 16 -14.39 -1.98 14.89
CA PRO A 16 -12.94 -1.91 15.10
C PRO A 16 -12.22 -2.40 13.82
N GLY A 17 -11.15 -1.71 13.46
CA GLY A 17 -10.27 -2.11 12.36
C GLY A 17 -8.91 -2.60 12.88
N GLY A 18 -8.09 -3.13 11.97
CA GLY A 18 -6.76 -3.63 12.29
C GLY A 18 -5.90 -3.82 11.06
N LEU A 19 -4.61 -4.00 11.28
CA LEU A 19 -3.67 -4.35 10.22
C LEU A 19 -3.90 -5.80 9.77
N VAL A 20 -3.91 -6.02 8.46
CA VAL A 20 -3.99 -7.34 7.84
C VAL A 20 -2.80 -7.52 6.91
N ASP A 21 -2.19 -8.70 6.95
CA ASP A 21 -0.96 -9.01 6.23
C ASP A 21 -1.27 -9.50 4.81
N TYR A 22 -0.52 -8.98 3.82
CA TYR A 22 -0.57 -9.39 2.42
C TYR A 22 0.84 -9.56 1.88
N ASN A 23 1.10 -10.70 1.22
CA ASN A 23 2.36 -10.90 0.50
C ASN A 23 2.16 -10.49 -0.96
N VAL A 24 2.93 -9.48 -1.40
CA VAL A 24 2.79 -8.87 -2.72
C VAL A 24 4.05 -9.14 -3.54
N PRO A 25 3.95 -9.68 -4.77
CA PRO A 25 5.09 -9.78 -5.66
C PRO A 25 5.60 -8.39 -6.04
N VAL A 26 6.91 -8.20 -5.97
CA VAL A 26 7.57 -6.92 -6.25
C VAL A 26 8.23 -6.97 -7.62
N GLU A 27 7.96 -5.91 -8.39
CA GLU A 27 8.61 -5.60 -9.67
C GLU A 27 9.40 -4.30 -9.57
N GLU A 28 10.40 -4.16 -10.44
CA GLU A 28 11.26 -2.98 -10.49
C GLU A 28 10.43 -1.70 -10.71
N GLY A 29 10.73 -0.66 -9.94
CA GLY A 29 10.05 0.63 -10.05
C GLY A 29 8.66 0.72 -9.40
N MET A 30 8.12 -0.36 -8.81
CA MET A 30 6.85 -0.31 -8.09
C MET A 30 6.87 0.70 -6.93
N VAL A 31 5.75 1.39 -6.77
CA VAL A 31 5.47 2.23 -5.60
C VAL A 31 4.44 1.57 -4.69
N VAL A 32 4.29 2.07 -3.46
CA VAL A 32 3.31 1.54 -2.50
C VAL A 32 1.89 1.48 -3.09
N LEU A 33 1.50 2.47 -3.91
CA LEU A 33 0.19 2.45 -4.57
C LEU A 33 0.03 1.26 -5.53
N ASP A 34 1.09 0.84 -6.22
CA ASP A 34 1.03 -0.33 -7.11
C ASP A 34 0.82 -1.61 -6.30
N ALA A 35 1.47 -1.74 -5.13
CA ALA A 35 1.24 -2.86 -4.24
C ALA A 35 -0.19 -2.88 -3.67
N LEU A 36 -0.74 -1.72 -3.30
CA LEU A 36 -2.15 -1.61 -2.87
C LEU A 36 -3.12 -2.00 -4.00
N HIS A 37 -2.85 -1.61 -5.24
CA HIS A 37 -3.64 -2.05 -6.39
C HIS A 37 -3.49 -3.53 -6.69
N TRP A 38 -2.30 -4.11 -6.49
CA TRP A 38 -2.12 -5.55 -6.62
C TRP A 38 -2.97 -6.29 -5.60
N ILE A 39 -2.96 -5.86 -4.32
CA ILE A 39 -3.81 -6.42 -3.27
C ILE A 39 -5.28 -6.28 -3.66
N GLN A 40 -5.71 -5.10 -4.10
CA GLN A 40 -7.08 -4.86 -4.54
C GLN A 40 -7.48 -5.76 -5.73
N GLY A 41 -6.59 -6.00 -6.68
CA GLY A 41 -6.88 -6.82 -7.86
C GLY A 41 -6.90 -8.33 -7.60
N HIS A 42 -6.16 -8.82 -6.60
CA HIS A 42 -5.87 -10.26 -6.49
C HIS A 42 -6.22 -10.88 -5.13
N ALA A 43 -6.14 -10.13 -4.03
CA ALA A 43 -6.26 -10.68 -2.68
C ALA A 43 -7.45 -10.12 -1.89
N ALA A 44 -7.77 -8.84 -2.08
CA ALA A 44 -8.86 -8.15 -1.41
C ALA A 44 -9.56 -7.13 -2.32
N PRO A 45 -10.46 -7.59 -3.22
CA PRO A 45 -11.25 -6.72 -4.11
C PRO A 45 -12.07 -5.65 -3.41
N ASP A 46 -12.35 -5.82 -2.13
CA ASP A 46 -13.07 -4.89 -1.27
C ASP A 46 -12.15 -3.89 -0.53
N LEU A 47 -10.83 -3.91 -0.78
CA LEU A 47 -9.90 -2.94 -0.24
C LEU A 47 -10.22 -1.54 -0.79
N ALA A 48 -10.55 -0.62 0.11
CA ALA A 48 -10.77 0.78 -0.24
C ALA A 48 -9.43 1.52 -0.39
N VAL A 49 -9.14 2.00 -1.61
CA VAL A 49 -7.93 2.78 -1.92
C VAL A 49 -8.34 4.07 -2.62
N ARG A 50 -7.97 5.23 -2.07
CA ARG A 50 -8.13 6.51 -2.77
C ARG A 50 -6.88 6.81 -3.59
N TRP A 51 -7.09 7.14 -4.85
CA TRP A 51 -6.03 7.50 -5.79
C TRP A 51 -6.62 8.27 -6.97
N ASN A 52 -5.76 8.94 -7.75
CA ASN A 52 -6.16 9.61 -8.99
C ASN A 52 -4.95 9.85 -9.90
N CYS A 53 -4.20 10.94 -9.70
CA CYS A 53 -3.24 11.43 -10.72
C CYS A 53 -2.01 10.55 -10.97
N LYS A 54 -1.66 9.64 -10.05
CA LYS A 54 -0.39 8.88 -10.01
C LYS A 54 0.88 9.69 -10.38
N ALA A 55 0.91 10.97 -10.01
CA ALA A 55 1.96 11.92 -10.41
C ALA A 55 2.43 12.80 -9.24
N ALA A 56 2.07 12.45 -8.01
CA ALA A 56 2.40 13.20 -6.80
C ALA A 56 1.92 14.67 -6.78
N LYS A 57 0.78 14.97 -7.42
CA LYS A 57 0.22 16.34 -7.49
C LYS A 57 -1.09 16.52 -6.73
N CYS A 58 -2.02 15.57 -6.82
CA CYS A 58 -3.38 15.74 -6.31
C CYS A 58 -3.57 15.49 -4.80
N GLY A 59 -2.62 14.80 -4.15
CA GLY A 59 -2.76 14.41 -2.74
C GLY A 59 -3.77 13.30 -2.42
N SER A 60 -4.59 12.82 -3.38
CA SER A 60 -5.67 11.85 -3.10
C SER A 60 -5.22 10.49 -2.56
N CYS A 61 -3.96 10.12 -2.78
CA CYS A 61 -3.36 8.86 -2.32
C CYS A 61 -2.49 9.04 -1.06
N SER A 62 -2.76 10.07 -0.27
CA SER A 62 -2.12 10.28 1.02
C SER A 62 -2.48 9.15 2.00
N ALA A 63 -1.47 8.58 2.62
CA ALA A 63 -1.59 7.58 3.68
C ALA A 63 -0.36 7.66 4.59
N GLU A 64 -0.46 7.08 5.78
CA GLU A 64 0.73 6.78 6.57
C GLU A 64 1.40 5.53 6.00
N VAL A 65 2.73 5.58 5.80
CA VAL A 65 3.54 4.42 5.42
C VAL A 65 4.72 4.36 6.40
N ASN A 66 4.85 3.25 7.12
CA ASN A 66 5.81 3.04 8.22
C ASN A 66 5.83 4.20 9.22
N GLY A 67 4.66 4.64 9.67
CA GLY A 67 4.52 5.73 10.64
C GLY A 67 4.75 7.15 10.07
N ARG A 68 4.91 7.29 8.75
CA ARG A 68 5.22 8.57 8.11
C ARG A 68 4.16 8.97 7.07
N PRO A 69 3.58 10.18 7.16
CA PRO A 69 2.68 10.70 6.12
C PRO A 69 3.38 10.72 4.75
N SER A 70 2.78 10.05 3.76
CA SER A 70 3.37 9.79 2.46
C SER A 70 2.33 9.90 1.34
N LEU A 71 2.79 10.12 0.11
CA LEU A 71 1.97 9.92 -1.09
C LEU A 71 2.34 8.57 -1.70
N THR A 72 1.46 7.59 -1.55
CA THR A 72 1.73 6.19 -1.95
C THR A 72 2.10 6.04 -3.43
N CYS A 73 1.67 6.98 -4.29
CA CYS A 73 2.01 6.98 -5.72
C CYS A 73 3.45 7.37 -6.07
N LYS A 74 4.26 7.85 -5.12
CA LYS A 74 5.68 8.18 -5.33
C LYS A 74 6.63 7.53 -4.33
N THR A 75 6.12 6.88 -3.29
CA THR A 75 6.92 6.15 -2.31
C THR A 75 7.31 4.81 -2.90
N ARG A 76 8.60 4.60 -3.19
CA ARG A 76 9.05 3.40 -3.90
C ARG A 76 9.14 2.22 -2.94
N LEU A 77 8.83 1.02 -3.42
CA LEU A 77 9.07 -0.19 -2.63
C LEU A 77 10.57 -0.42 -2.40
N SER A 78 11.42 0.02 -3.34
CA SER A 78 12.89 -0.01 -3.23
C SER A 78 13.46 0.86 -2.11
N ASP A 79 12.66 1.74 -1.52
CA ASP A 79 13.09 2.60 -0.40
C ASP A 79 13.01 1.85 0.95
N PHE A 80 12.49 0.61 0.97
CA PHE A 80 12.32 -0.22 2.15
C PHE A 80 13.17 -1.49 2.08
N ASP A 81 13.52 -2.05 3.24
CA ASP A 81 14.00 -3.42 3.32
C ASP A 81 12.81 -4.37 3.17
N LEU A 82 12.81 -5.18 2.10
CA LEU A 82 11.70 -6.09 1.81
C LEU A 82 11.64 -7.29 2.78
N ALA A 83 12.65 -7.48 3.63
CA ALA A 83 12.60 -8.45 4.73
C ALA A 83 11.70 -7.98 5.88
N ASP A 84 11.49 -6.67 6.02
CA ASP A 84 10.63 -6.08 7.05
C ASP A 84 9.23 -5.78 6.50
N PRO A 85 8.18 -5.86 7.35
CA PRO A 85 6.83 -5.51 6.93
C PRO A 85 6.69 -4.00 6.66
N ILE A 86 6.02 -3.66 5.56
CA ILE A 86 5.62 -2.28 5.22
C ILE A 86 4.20 -2.06 5.75
N THR A 87 4.04 -1.19 6.75
CA THR A 87 2.75 -0.83 7.39
C THR A 87 2.15 0.44 6.81
#